data_AF-A0A4Y2ALK0-F1
#
_entry.id   AF-A0A4Y2ALK0-F1
#
_cell.length_a   1.000
_cell.length_b   1.000
_cell.length_c   1.000
_cell.angle_alpha   90.00
_cell.angle_beta   90.00
_cell.angle_gamma   90.00
#
_symmetry.space_group_name_H-M   'P 1'
#
loop_
_entity.id
_entity.type
_entity.pdbx_description
1 polymer ?
#
loop_
_entity_poly.entity_id
_entity_poly.type
_entity_poly.pdbx_seq_one_letter_code
_entity_poly.pdbx_strand_id
1 'polypeptide(L)'
;MFIHIKDKKILELKCRNHITTGEARRIFQQNNAKYAETVKTMPAVTNFEDTINAKFETLLQAINDRFERQMAIFADMLQKLYLKNCIEFDLYLKNLCKIIAQCVDSSSSPVRKKKLFSNLCQMSGSITSWDAGGSKDTKDMPLG
;
A
#
# COMPACT_ATOMS: atom_id res chain seq x y z
N MET A 1 0.93 52.47 3.26
CA MET A 1 1.95 51.65 2.55
C MET A 1 1.76 51.64 1.02
N PHE A 2 0.58 51.28 0.48
CA PHE A 2 0.36 51.23 -0.98
C PHE A 2 0.45 52.57 -1.73
N ILE A 3 0.03 53.68 -1.11
CA ILE A 3 0.12 55.03 -1.70
C ILE A 3 1.60 55.42 -1.91
N HIS A 4 2.44 55.21 -0.89
CA HIS A 4 3.88 55.45 -0.97
C HIS A 4 4.58 54.61 -2.05
N ILE A 5 4.16 53.37 -2.27
CA ILE A 5 4.73 52.51 -3.33
C ILE A 5 4.40 53.07 -4.71
N LYS A 6 3.19 53.58 -4.92
CA LYS A 6 2.79 54.19 -6.20
C LYS A 6 3.56 55.49 -6.45
N ASP A 7 3.63 56.37 -5.45
CA ASP A 7 4.30 57.66 -5.61
C ASP A 7 5.82 57.50 -5.82
N LYS A 8 6.45 56.53 -5.14
CA LYS A 8 7.85 56.16 -5.38
C LYS A 8 8.09 55.70 -6.82
N LYS A 9 7.23 54.82 -7.35
CA LYS A 9 7.33 54.35 -8.74
C LYS A 9 7.12 55.46 -9.77
N ILE A 10 6.20 56.40 -9.50
CA ILE A 10 5.98 57.57 -10.36
C ILE A 10 7.23 58.47 -10.34
N LEU A 11 7.84 58.68 -9.17
CA LEU A 11 9.05 59.47 -9.04
C LEU A 11 10.25 58.83 -9.75
N GLU A 12 10.46 57.52 -9.59
CA GLU A 12 11.50 56.78 -10.30
C GLU A 12 11.33 56.86 -11.83
N LEU A 13 10.09 56.69 -12.31
CA LEU A 13 9.78 56.78 -13.74
C LEU A 13 10.02 58.19 -14.29
N LYS A 14 9.68 59.21 -13.50
CA LYS A 14 9.93 60.61 -13.83
C LYS A 14 11.43 60.87 -13.99
N CYS A 15 12.23 60.47 -13.00
CA CYS A 15 13.68 60.70 -13.00
C CYS A 15 14.39 59.95 -14.13
N ARG A 16 14.03 58.69 -14.38
CA ARG A 16 14.65 57.88 -15.45
C ARG A 16 14.37 58.38 -16.86
N ASN A 17 13.20 58.95 -17.10
CA ASN A 17 12.78 59.37 -18.44
C ASN A 17 12.87 60.88 -18.67
N HIS A 18 13.30 61.66 -17.67
CA HIS A 18 13.36 63.13 -17.72
C HIS A 18 12.04 63.80 -18.15
N ILE A 19 10.93 63.28 -17.64
CA ILE A 19 9.57 63.74 -17.99
C ILE A 19 8.91 64.54 -16.85
N THR A 20 7.77 65.15 -17.13
CA THR A 20 6.95 65.79 -16.10
C THR A 20 6.23 64.77 -15.23
N THR A 21 5.85 65.18 -14.01
CA THR A 21 5.09 64.32 -13.08
C THR A 21 3.72 63.90 -13.69
N GLY A 22 3.09 64.78 -14.48
CA GLY A 22 1.82 64.49 -15.15
C GLY A 22 1.94 63.43 -16.25
N GLU A 23 3.04 63.44 -17.01
CA GLU A 23 3.35 62.40 -18.00
C GLU A 23 3.68 61.07 -17.33
N ALA A 24 4.51 61.07 -16.28
CA ALA A 24 4.84 59.86 -15.54
C ALA A 24 3.59 59.19 -14.95
N ARG A 25 2.63 59.98 -14.44
CA ARG A 25 1.36 59.47 -13.91
C ARG A 25 0.50 58.83 -15.00
N ARG A 26 0.40 59.45 -16.18
CA ARG A 26 -0.34 58.91 -17.34
C ARG A 26 0.26 57.59 -17.83
N ILE A 27 1.58 57.52 -18.01
CA ILE A 27 2.28 56.30 -18.43
C ILE A 27 2.10 55.19 -17.39
N PHE A 28 2.26 55.49 -16.11
CA PHE A 28 2.07 54.51 -15.03
C PHE A 28 0.64 53.95 -15.00
N GLN A 29 -0.36 54.80 -15.16
CA GLN A 29 -1.77 54.37 -15.23
C GLN A 29 -2.04 53.53 -16.47
N GLN A 30 -1.54 53.93 -17.64
CA GLN A 30 -1.71 53.18 -18.88
C GLN A 30 -1.04 51.81 -18.81
N ASN A 31 0.17 51.72 -18.25
CA ASN A 31 0.86 50.45 -18.06
C ASN A 31 0.11 49.53 -17.10
N ASN A 32 -0.44 50.08 -16.02
CA ASN A 32 -1.23 49.31 -15.08
C ASN A 32 -2.54 48.80 -15.70
N ALA A 33 -3.19 49.63 -16.54
CA ALA A 33 -4.38 49.23 -17.29
C ALA A 33 -4.08 48.08 -18.28
N LYS A 34 -2.98 48.21 -19.05
CA LYS A 34 -2.51 47.17 -19.96
C LYS A 34 -2.21 45.85 -19.22
N TYR A 35 -1.50 45.93 -18.09
CA TYR A 35 -1.21 44.75 -17.28
C TYR A 35 -2.48 44.07 -16.77
N ALA A 36 -3.43 44.85 -16.25
CA ALA A 36 -4.71 44.33 -15.78
C ALA A 36 -5.53 43.67 -16.90
N GLU A 37 -5.48 44.21 -18.12
CA GLU A 37 -6.10 43.61 -19.30
C GLU A 37 -5.42 42.29 -19.69
N THR A 38 -4.07 42.26 -19.73
CA THR A 38 -3.31 41.04 -20.04
C THR A 38 -3.60 39.89 -19.06
N VAL A 39 -3.73 40.20 -17.77
CA VAL A 39 -4.08 39.21 -16.73
C VAL A 39 -5.51 38.68 -16.93
N LYS A 40 -6.46 39.51 -17.36
CA LYS A 40 -7.85 39.10 -17.65
C LYS A 40 -7.96 38.25 -18.92
N THR A 41 -7.12 38.52 -19.92
CA THR A 41 -7.09 37.77 -21.19
C THR A 41 -6.23 36.51 -21.11
N MET A 42 -5.58 36.25 -19.98
CA MET A 42 -4.79 35.04 -19.79
C MET A 42 -5.73 33.82 -19.90
N PRO A 43 -5.43 32.85 -20.78
CA PRO A 43 -6.31 31.72 -21.00
C PRO A 43 -6.60 31.02 -19.68
N ALA A 44 -7.88 30.69 -19.46
CA ALA A 44 -8.40 30.26 -18.18
C ALA A 44 -7.56 29.12 -17.59
N VAL A 45 -7.19 29.29 -16.32
CA VAL A 45 -6.48 28.33 -15.46
C VAL A 45 -7.17 26.96 -15.40
N THR A 46 -8.44 26.88 -15.82
CA THR A 46 -9.24 25.66 -15.91
C THR A 46 -8.57 24.56 -16.74
N ASN A 47 -7.93 24.91 -17.88
CA ASN A 47 -7.24 23.91 -18.71
C ASN A 47 -6.06 23.24 -17.98
N PHE A 48 -5.42 23.96 -17.05
CA PHE A 48 -4.31 23.43 -16.27
C PHE A 48 -4.80 22.55 -15.13
N GLU A 49 -5.87 22.96 -14.44
CA GLU A 49 -6.50 22.18 -13.38
C GLU A 49 -7.06 20.86 -13.92
N ASP A 50 -7.79 20.89 -15.04
CA ASP A 50 -8.32 19.69 -15.69
C ASP A 50 -7.19 18.74 -16.14
N THR A 51 -6.10 19.29 -16.67
CA THR A 51 -4.93 18.51 -17.08
C THR A 51 -4.24 17.84 -15.90
N ILE A 52 -4.12 18.56 -14.78
CA ILE A 52 -3.54 18.01 -13.54
C ILE A 52 -4.42 16.90 -13.01
N ASN A 53 -5.73 17.14 -12.88
CA ASN A 53 -6.69 16.17 -12.39
C ASN A 53 -6.65 14.88 -13.24
N ALA A 54 -6.65 15.01 -14.57
CA ALA A 54 -6.53 13.86 -15.47
C ALA A 54 -5.23 13.06 -15.25
N LYS A 55 -4.11 13.73 -15.01
CA LYS A 55 -2.83 13.06 -14.70
C LYS A 55 -2.85 12.34 -13.35
N PHE A 56 -3.47 12.94 -12.34
CA PHE A 56 -3.63 12.31 -11.03
C PHE A 56 -4.51 11.07 -11.09
N GLU A 57 -5.68 11.16 -11.75
CA GLU A 57 -6.58 10.02 -11.92
C GLU A 57 -5.91 8.87 -12.69
N THR A 58 -5.18 9.19 -13.76
CA THR A 58 -4.42 8.19 -14.53
C THR A 58 -3.37 7.49 -13.67
N LEU A 59 -2.67 8.25 -12.81
CA LEU A 59 -1.66 7.69 -11.91
C LEU A 59 -2.30 6.79 -10.85
N LEU A 60 -3.40 7.22 -10.24
CA LEU A 60 -4.14 6.44 -9.25
C LEU A 60 -4.64 5.12 -9.85
N GLN A 61 -5.21 5.18 -11.05
CA GLN A 61 -5.66 3.98 -11.76
C GLN A 61 -4.49 3.02 -12.01
N ALA A 62 -3.35 3.52 -12.51
CA ALA A 62 -2.18 2.68 -12.79
C ALA A 62 -1.61 2.02 -11.51
N ILE A 63 -1.63 2.73 -10.39
CA ILE A 63 -1.23 2.20 -9.09
C ILE A 63 -2.20 1.10 -8.64
N ASN A 64 -3.51 1.36 -8.72
CA ASN A 64 -4.53 0.40 -8.31
C ASN A 64 -4.45 -0.89 -9.15
N ASP A 65 -4.36 -0.77 -10.48
CA ASP A 65 -4.20 -1.91 -11.38
C ASP A 65 -2.97 -2.76 -11.03
N ARG A 66 -1.87 -2.10 -10.64
CA ARG A 66 -0.64 -2.80 -10.24
C ARG A 66 -0.84 -3.54 -8.92
N PHE A 67 -1.51 -2.93 -7.94
CA PHE A 67 -1.83 -3.58 -6.68
C PHE A 67 -2.76 -4.78 -6.87
N GLU A 68 -3.82 -4.64 -7.65
CA GLU A 68 -4.75 -5.72 -7.95
C GLU A 68 -4.05 -6.90 -8.61
N ARG A 69 -3.18 -6.64 -9.60
CA ARG A 69 -2.37 -7.70 -10.23
C ARG A 69 -1.46 -8.42 -9.24
N GLN A 70 -0.77 -7.68 -8.38
CA GLN A 70 0.11 -8.28 -7.37
C GLN A 70 -0.69 -9.11 -6.34
N MET A 71 -1.84 -8.59 -5.91
CA MET A 71 -2.76 -9.30 -5.00
C MET A 71 -3.30 -10.58 -5.63
N ALA A 72 -3.66 -10.55 -6.92
CA ALA A 72 -4.12 -11.74 -7.64
C ALA A 72 -3.03 -12.82 -7.72
N ILE A 73 -1.77 -12.43 -8.03
CA ILE A 73 -0.63 -13.35 -8.05
C ILE A 73 -0.38 -13.96 -6.66
N PHE A 74 -0.45 -13.13 -5.62
CA PHE A 74 -0.27 -13.58 -4.24
C PHE A 74 -1.39 -14.54 -3.81
N ALA A 75 -2.64 -14.22 -4.14
CA ALA A 75 -3.78 -15.10 -3.87
C ALA A 75 -3.66 -16.45 -4.59
N ASP A 76 -3.28 -16.45 -5.88
CA ASP A 76 -3.03 -17.67 -6.65
C ASP A 76 -1.91 -18.52 -6.04
N MET A 77 -0.82 -17.88 -5.60
CA MET A 77 0.28 -18.57 -4.93
C MET A 77 -0.18 -19.25 -3.64
N LEU A 78 -0.91 -18.53 -2.78
CA LEU A 78 -1.46 -19.08 -1.53
C LEU A 78 -2.43 -20.23 -1.81
N GLN A 79 -3.32 -20.07 -2.77
CA GLN A 79 -4.30 -21.09 -3.13
C GLN A 79 -3.60 -22.36 -3.63
N LYS A 80 -2.59 -22.23 -4.49
CA LYS A 80 -1.80 -23.36 -4.99
C LYS A 80 -1.05 -24.08 -3.88
N LEU A 81 -0.45 -23.33 -2.96
CA LEU A 81 0.29 -23.90 -1.83
C LEU A 81 -0.65 -24.66 -0.89
N TYR A 82 -1.80 -24.05 -0.57
CA TYR A 82 -2.83 -24.66 0.26
C TYR A 82 -3.39 -25.93 -0.38
N LEU A 83 -3.81 -25.87 -1.65
CA LEU A 83 -4.36 -27.00 -2.38
C LEU A 83 -3.35 -28.16 -2.48
N LYS A 84 -2.08 -27.85 -2.75
CA LYS A 84 -1.01 -28.85 -2.77
C LYS A 84 -0.88 -29.56 -1.42
N ASN A 85 -0.83 -28.80 -0.33
CA ASN A 85 -0.73 -29.37 1.02
C ASN A 85 -1.96 -30.23 1.37
N CYS A 86 -3.17 -29.81 0.98
CA CYS A 86 -4.39 -30.62 1.17
C CYS A 86 -4.33 -31.93 0.38
N ILE A 87 -3.90 -31.90 -0.87
CA ILE A 87 -3.76 -33.11 -1.70
C ILE A 87 -2.71 -34.06 -1.10
N GLU A 88 -1.57 -33.53 -0.65
CA GLU A 88 -0.52 -34.32 0.00
C GLU A 88 -1.03 -34.96 1.30
N PHE A 89 -1.78 -34.21 2.10
CA PHE A 89 -2.40 -34.71 3.32
C PHE A 89 -3.47 -35.77 3.05
N ASP A 90 -4.33 -35.57 2.05
CA ASP A 90 -5.33 -36.55 1.63
C ASP A 90 -4.68 -37.85 1.14
N LEU A 91 -3.57 -37.76 0.41
CA LEU A 91 -2.82 -38.94 -0.03
C LEU A 91 -2.18 -39.67 1.15
N TYR A 92 -1.62 -38.92 2.11
CA TYR A 92 -1.10 -39.48 3.36
C TYR A 92 -2.19 -40.22 4.14
N LEU A 93 -3.36 -39.61 4.32
CA LEU A 93 -4.50 -40.22 4.98
C LEU A 93 -5.01 -41.46 4.24
N LYS A 94 -5.14 -41.41 2.91
CA LYS A 94 -5.54 -42.57 2.09
C LYS A 94 -4.56 -43.74 2.25
N ASN A 95 -3.26 -43.47 2.23
CA ASN A 95 -2.24 -44.49 2.43
C ASN A 95 -2.32 -45.09 3.83
N LEU A 96 -2.50 -44.26 4.86
CA LEU A 96 -2.69 -44.73 6.23
C LEU A 96 -3.93 -45.62 6.36
N CYS A 97 -5.08 -45.18 5.83
CA CYS A 97 -6.31 -45.97 5.82
C CYS A 97 -6.14 -47.31 5.10
N LYS A 98 -5.40 -47.34 3.98
CA LYS A 98 -5.10 -48.59 3.25
C LYS A 98 -4.26 -49.56 4.08
N ILE A 99 -3.24 -49.06 4.78
CA ILE A 99 -2.41 -49.88 5.69
C ILE A 99 -3.26 -50.46 6.82
N ILE A 100 -4.14 -49.64 7.41
CA ILE A 100 -5.06 -50.07 8.47
C ILE A 100 -6.01 -51.16 7.94
N ALA A 101 -6.65 -50.94 6.80
CA ALA A 101 -7.57 -51.90 6.17
C ALA A 101 -6.89 -53.25 5.90
N GLN A 102 -5.69 -53.24 5.32
CA GLN A 102 -4.89 -54.46 5.10
C GLN A 102 -4.53 -55.19 6.40
N CYS A 103 -4.39 -54.47 7.50
CA CYS A 103 -4.15 -55.09 8.80
C CYS A 103 -5.44 -55.69 9.38
N VAL A 104 -6.59 -55.04 9.15
CA VAL A 104 -7.91 -55.49 9.62
C VAL A 104 -8.37 -56.74 8.87
N ASP A 105 -8.17 -56.79 7.55
CA ASP A 105 -8.53 -57.90 6.66
C ASP A 105 -7.66 -59.15 6.89
N SER A 106 -8.03 -59.86 7.95
CA SER A 106 -8.27 -61.31 7.98
C SER A 106 -7.14 -62.34 7.81
N SER A 107 -5.87 -61.95 7.65
CA SER A 107 -4.72 -62.90 7.74
C SER A 107 -3.69 -62.59 8.83
N SER A 108 -3.84 -61.45 9.51
CA SER A 108 -2.88 -61.00 10.52
C SER A 108 -3.25 -61.49 11.94
N SER A 109 -2.27 -62.09 12.63
CA SER A 109 -2.44 -62.59 14.01
C SER A 109 -2.86 -61.47 14.99
N PRO A 110 -3.71 -61.76 16.00
CA PRO A 110 -4.14 -60.80 17.02
C PRO A 110 -2.99 -60.01 17.68
N VAL A 111 -1.82 -60.64 17.83
CA VAL A 111 -0.61 -60.03 18.40
C VAL A 111 -0.07 -58.90 17.51
N ARG A 112 -0.08 -59.10 16.18
CA ARG A 112 0.40 -58.10 15.21
C ARG A 112 -0.55 -56.91 15.14
N LYS A 113 -1.88 -57.15 15.20
CA LYS A 113 -2.89 -56.08 15.28
C LYS A 113 -2.68 -55.21 16.52
N LYS A 114 -2.57 -55.83 17.72
CA LYS A 114 -2.41 -55.10 18.99
C LYS A 114 -1.14 -54.24 19.03
N LYS A 115 -0.02 -54.74 18.48
CA LYS A 115 1.24 -53.98 18.42
C LYS A 115 1.16 -52.77 17.48
N LEU A 116 0.44 -52.88 16.36
CA LEU A 116 0.27 -51.78 15.41
C LEU A 116 -0.60 -50.66 16.00
N PHE A 117 -1.72 -51.01 16.64
CA PHE A 117 -2.55 -50.03 17.36
C PHE A 117 -1.77 -49.34 18.49
N SER A 118 -0.97 -50.09 19.26
CA SER A 118 -0.09 -49.52 20.30
C SER A 118 0.91 -48.49 19.74
N ASN A 119 1.53 -48.79 18.59
CA ASN A 119 2.49 -47.87 17.95
C ASN A 119 1.79 -46.63 17.37
N LEU A 120 0.59 -46.79 16.79
CA LEU A 120 -0.18 -45.67 16.27
C LEU A 120 -0.60 -44.71 17.39
N CYS A 121 -1.05 -45.25 18.53
CA CYS A 121 -1.38 -44.47 19.72
C CYS A 121 -0.17 -43.73 20.32
N GLN A 122 1.01 -44.35 20.30
CA GLN A 122 2.26 -43.68 20.72
C GLN A 122 2.64 -42.53 19.77
N MET A 123 2.50 -42.71 18.46
CA MET A 123 2.75 -41.64 17.48
C MET A 123 1.75 -40.48 17.63
N SER A 124 0.46 -40.75 17.87
CA SER A 124 -0.55 -39.69 18.04
C SER A 124 -0.35 -38.86 19.30
N GLY A 125 0.13 -39.47 20.40
CA GLY A 125 0.40 -38.75 21.65
C GLY A 125 1.54 -37.72 21.54
N SER A 126 2.40 -37.84 20.53
CA SER A 126 3.48 -36.88 20.26
C SER A 126 3.00 -35.61 19.52
N ILE A 127 1.83 -35.66 18.88
CA ILE A 127 1.29 -34.55 18.06
C ILE A 127 0.44 -33.56 18.88
N THR A 128 -0.15 -33.98 20.00
CA THR A 128 -1.02 -33.11 20.82
C THR A 128 -0.28 -32.19 21.81
N SER A 129 1.05 -32.09 21.72
CA SER A 129 1.86 -31.15 22.50
C SER A 129 1.87 -29.76 21.87
N TRP A 130 0.69 -29.14 21.75
CA TRP A 130 0.56 -27.69 21.52
C TRP A 130 0.08 -27.08 22.83
N ASP A 131 0.92 -27.13 23.87
CA ASP A 131 0.64 -26.40 25.10
C ASP A 131 0.86 -24.90 24.85
N ALA A 132 -0.20 -24.13 25.09
CA ALA A 132 -0.24 -22.70 24.87
C ALA A 132 0.45 -21.98 26.03
N GLY A 133 1.53 -21.25 25.70
CA GLY A 133 1.89 -19.97 26.31
C GLY A 133 1.95 -19.89 27.85
N GLY A 134 3.18 -19.91 28.37
CA GLY A 134 3.49 -19.42 29.71
C GLY A 134 4.96 -19.02 29.83
N SER A 135 5.37 -17.93 29.18
CA SER A 135 6.67 -17.29 29.48
C SER A 135 6.66 -16.83 30.94
N LYS A 136 7.59 -17.37 31.73
CA LYS A 136 7.98 -16.83 33.03
C LYS A 136 9.31 -16.12 32.86
N ASP A 137 9.28 -14.91 32.29
CA ASP A 137 10.38 -13.96 32.47
C ASP A 137 9.93 -12.93 33.52
N THR A 138 10.05 -13.33 34.78
CA THR A 138 9.96 -12.41 35.92
C THR A 138 11.15 -11.47 35.88
N LYS A 139 10.83 -10.18 35.75
CA LYS A 139 11.65 -9.00 36.00
C LYS A 139 12.70 -9.22 37.11
N ASP A 140 13.95 -8.94 36.80
CA ASP A 140 14.92 -8.39 37.74
C ASP A 140 15.67 -7.24 37.04
N MET A 141 15.34 -6.01 37.44
CA MET A 141 16.10 -4.80 37.11
C MET A 141 16.76 -4.33 38.40
N PRO A 142 18.11 -4.29 38.50
CA PRO A 142 18.76 -3.68 39.64
C PRO A 142 18.74 -2.15 39.47
N LEU A 143 18.29 -1.44 40.50
CA LEU A 143 18.50 0.00 40.63
C LEU A 143 19.95 0.23 41.04
N GLY A 144 20.72 0.83 40.13
CA GLY A 144 22.06 1.37 40.35
C GLY A 144 22.24 2.60 39.50
#